data_AF-A0A3B0RNK0-F1
#
_entry.id   AF-A0A3B0RNK0-F1
#
_cell.length_a   1.000
_cell.length_b   1.000
_cell.length_c   1.000
_cell.angle_alpha   90.00
_cell.angle_beta   90.00
_cell.angle_gamma   90.00
#
_symmetry.space_group_name_H-M   'P 1'
#
loop_
_entity.id
_entity.type
_entity.pdbx_description
1 polymer ?
#
loop_
_entity_poly.entity_id
_entity_poly.type
_entity_poly.pdbx_seq_one_letter_code
_entity_poly.pdbx_strand_id
1 'polypeptide(L)'
;MFLQWLKDRTILERILTVNMAIIILMSVLGIITLNHFNRVVHIGKKIEDHPLVVGNAVLEIGASVSDLSGDLKTAMETRSTDAIATYNRKLSQLDPAIQANFSLIESQYLGDQTLPPKVKASYLEWKGYNAKLVEALSGAGDVDSIKGNSQNSWQSRDLMNSYLTEINLFAYSKTNDFIKGLQGERRGATSWTILFILVAAALAIGLSVLVGRTVAIPIRLLQGVMRKLADGDLDVELPNVLSDRFEAGAFAKAAAEMKANAEEKNALLVRADQARIRAEKANQAKSRFLAMMSHELRTPMNAILGSAQVLDAME
;
A
#
# COMPACT_ATOMS: atom_id res chain seq x y z
N MET A 1 -24.26 -0.26 -17.47
CA MET A 1 -25.03 0.17 -16.27
C MET A 1 -24.25 1.17 -15.40
N PHE A 2 -23.10 0.81 -14.80
CA PHE A 2 -22.30 1.72 -13.94
C PHE A 2 -21.83 3.02 -14.63
N LEU A 3 -21.33 2.92 -15.87
CA LEU A 3 -20.92 4.09 -16.67
C LEU A 3 -22.09 5.03 -17.01
N GLN A 4 -23.32 4.51 -17.04
CA GLN A 4 -24.52 5.27 -17.34
C GLN A 4 -25.03 5.96 -16.07
N TRP A 5 -25.04 5.26 -14.94
CA TRP A 5 -25.27 5.82 -13.60
C TRP A 5 -24.28 6.96 -13.24
N LEU A 6 -23.01 6.80 -13.61
CA LEU A 6 -22.00 7.86 -13.44
C LEU A 6 -22.28 9.10 -14.30
N LYS A 7 -22.95 8.97 -15.46
CA LYS A 7 -23.23 10.12 -16.33
C LYS A 7 -24.28 11.07 -15.74
N ASP A 8 -25.11 10.59 -14.84
CA ASP A 8 -26.23 11.34 -14.25
C ASP A 8 -25.84 12.06 -12.93
N ARG A 9 -24.58 11.94 -12.49
CA ARG A 9 -24.04 12.55 -11.26
C ARG A 9 -23.16 13.77 -11.56
N THR A 10 -22.98 14.67 -10.60
CA THR A 10 -22.01 15.78 -10.71
C THR A 10 -20.56 15.28 -10.78
N ILE A 11 -19.64 16.06 -11.34
CA ILE A 11 -18.20 15.76 -11.36
C ILE A 11 -17.69 15.50 -9.93
N LEU A 12 -18.13 16.29 -8.96
CA LEU A 12 -17.73 16.13 -7.56
C LEU A 12 -18.18 14.77 -6.99
N GLU A 13 -19.45 14.40 -7.18
CA GLU A 13 -19.96 13.10 -6.74
C GLU A 13 -19.24 11.92 -7.41
N ARG A 14 -18.89 12.05 -8.69
CA ARG A 14 -18.12 11.02 -9.41
C ARG A 14 -16.73 10.84 -8.79
N ILE A 15 -16.02 11.94 -8.53
CA ILE A 15 -14.68 11.92 -7.92
C ILE A 15 -14.76 11.34 -6.50
N LEU A 16 -15.73 11.77 -5.69
CA LEU A 16 -15.92 11.27 -4.33
C LEU A 16 -16.25 9.77 -4.31
N THR A 17 -17.13 9.30 -5.21
CA THR A 17 -17.49 7.88 -5.30
C THR A 17 -16.27 7.03 -5.65
N VAL A 18 -15.44 7.48 -6.58
CA VAL A 18 -14.22 6.75 -6.94
C VAL A 18 -13.19 6.79 -5.80
N ASN A 19 -12.97 7.94 -5.18
CA ASN A 19 -12.05 8.04 -4.04
C ASN A 19 -12.49 7.16 -2.87
N MET A 20 -13.79 7.09 -2.58
CA MET A 20 -14.32 6.17 -1.58
C MET A 20 -14.06 4.71 -1.94
N ALA A 21 -14.26 4.33 -3.21
CA ALA A 21 -13.94 2.97 -3.66
C ALA A 21 -12.45 2.63 -3.52
N ILE A 22 -11.56 3.59 -3.81
CA ILE A 22 -10.11 3.42 -3.61
C ILE A 22 -9.78 3.26 -2.12
N ILE A 23 -10.33 4.12 -1.25
CA ILE A 23 -10.09 4.03 0.20
C ILE A 23 -10.55 2.67 0.73
N ILE A 24 -11.74 2.22 0.36
CA ILE A 24 -12.26 0.90 0.75
C ILE A 24 -11.31 -0.21 0.27
N LEU A 25 -10.87 -0.17 -0.98
CA LEU A 25 -9.92 -1.14 -1.53
C LEU A 25 -8.60 -1.14 -0.74
N MET A 26 -8.05 0.04 -0.42
CA MET A 26 -6.82 0.17 0.36
C MET A 26 -6.99 -0.32 1.80
N SER A 27 -8.14 -0.08 2.43
CA SER A 27 -8.45 -0.59 3.77
C SER A 27 -8.54 -2.12 3.79
N VAL A 28 -9.21 -2.72 2.79
CA VAL A 28 -9.29 -4.17 2.65
C VAL A 28 -7.90 -4.78 2.45
N LEU A 29 -7.08 -4.18 1.58
CA LEU A 29 -5.68 -4.58 1.40
C LEU A 29 -4.88 -4.50 2.71
N GLY A 30 -5.05 -3.41 3.46
CA GLY A 30 -4.41 -3.22 4.75
C GLY A 30 -4.76 -4.33 5.73
N ILE A 31 -6.05 -4.68 5.85
CA ILE A 31 -6.52 -5.76 6.72
C ILE A 31 -5.93 -7.11 6.31
N ILE A 32 -5.95 -7.45 5.02
CA ILE A 32 -5.38 -8.71 4.51
C ILE A 32 -3.88 -8.79 4.80
N THR A 33 -3.16 -7.69 4.58
CA THR A 33 -1.72 -7.61 4.83
C THR A 33 -1.41 -7.81 6.32
N LEU A 34 -2.16 -7.14 7.21
CA LEU A 34 -2.01 -7.29 8.65
C LEU A 34 -2.26 -8.74 9.10
N ASN A 35 -3.27 -9.38 8.51
CA ASN A 35 -3.60 -10.78 8.81
C ASN A 35 -2.46 -11.73 8.41
N HIS A 36 -1.88 -11.57 7.23
CA HIS A 36 -0.72 -12.37 6.82
C HIS A 36 0.49 -12.11 7.72
N PHE A 37 0.77 -10.86 8.07
CA PHE A 37 1.84 -10.51 9.00
C PHE A 37 1.66 -11.20 10.36
N ASN A 38 0.45 -11.13 10.93
CA ASN A 38 0.14 -11.78 12.21
C ASN A 38 0.32 -13.31 12.15
N ARG A 39 -0.01 -13.96 11.03
CA ARG A 39 0.24 -15.41 10.86
C ARG A 39 1.73 -15.74 10.83
N VAL A 40 2.53 -14.95 10.11
CA VAL A 40 3.98 -15.12 10.04
C VAL A 40 4.60 -14.98 11.43
N VAL A 41 4.22 -13.95 12.17
CA VAL A 41 4.67 -13.74 13.56
C VAL A 41 4.28 -14.93 14.45
N HIS A 42 3.05 -15.42 14.33
CA HIS A 42 2.57 -16.55 15.14
C HIS A 42 3.34 -17.85 14.85
N ILE A 43 3.62 -18.16 13.59
CA ILE A 43 4.43 -19.34 13.22
C ILE A 43 5.89 -19.17 13.66
N GLY A 44 6.44 -17.96 13.50
CA GLY A 44 7.78 -17.63 13.99
C GLY A 44 7.94 -17.90 15.48
N LYS A 45 6.98 -17.44 16.28
CA LYS A 45 6.95 -17.70 17.72
C LYS A 45 6.89 -19.21 18.05
N LYS A 46 6.11 -20.00 17.31
CA LYS A 46 6.08 -21.46 17.50
C LYS A 46 7.40 -22.16 17.17
N ILE A 47 8.19 -21.63 16.23
CA ILE A 47 9.53 -22.16 15.91
C ILE A 47 10.49 -21.86 17.07
N GLU A 48 10.44 -20.64 17.58
CA GLU A 48 11.25 -20.20 18.72
C GLU A 48 10.91 -20.99 19.98
N ASP A 49 9.64 -21.05 20.36
CA ASP A 49 9.19 -21.63 21.64
C ASP A 49 9.35 -23.16 21.71
N HIS A 50 9.36 -23.87 20.57
CA HIS A 50 9.30 -25.34 20.55
C HIS A 50 10.55 -26.02 19.96
N PRO A 51 10.68 -26.24 18.64
CA PRO A 51 11.73 -27.12 18.12
C PRO A 51 13.14 -26.54 18.27
N LEU A 52 13.33 -25.21 18.26
CA LEU A 52 14.66 -24.61 18.48
C LEU A 52 15.10 -24.74 19.93
N VAL A 53 14.19 -24.43 20.86
CA VAL A 53 14.42 -24.56 22.31
C VAL A 53 14.74 -26.01 22.69
N VAL A 54 13.96 -26.97 22.17
CA VAL A 54 14.21 -28.40 22.40
C VAL A 54 15.54 -28.85 21.77
N GLY A 55 15.83 -28.45 20.53
CA GLY A 55 17.08 -28.80 19.86
C GLY A 55 18.31 -28.30 20.61
N ASN A 56 18.27 -27.05 21.08
CA ASN A 56 19.35 -26.48 21.89
C ASN A 56 19.52 -27.22 23.23
N ALA A 57 18.42 -27.49 23.93
CA ALA A 57 18.46 -28.26 25.18
C ALA A 57 19.09 -29.65 24.97
N VAL A 58 18.74 -30.35 23.89
CA VAL A 58 19.34 -31.64 23.55
C VAL A 58 20.85 -31.52 23.32
N LEU A 59 21.30 -30.52 22.55
CA LEU A 59 22.71 -30.29 22.29
C LEU A 59 23.50 -29.98 23.57
N GLU A 60 22.95 -29.14 24.45
CA GLU A 60 23.59 -28.77 25.72
C GLU A 60 23.69 -29.95 26.68
N ILE A 61 22.65 -30.79 26.78
CA ILE A 61 22.69 -32.01 27.59
C ILE A 61 23.74 -32.97 27.02
N GLY A 62 23.70 -33.22 25.70
CA GLY A 62 24.65 -34.10 25.03
C GLY A 62 26.10 -33.66 25.21
N ALA A 63 26.38 -32.37 25.04
CA ALA A 63 27.70 -31.79 25.25
C ALA A 63 28.16 -31.93 26.72
N SER A 64 27.29 -31.59 27.67
CA SER A 64 27.60 -31.62 29.10
C SER A 64 27.88 -33.05 29.59
N VAL A 65 27.03 -34.02 29.20
CA VAL A 65 27.25 -35.44 29.53
C VAL A 65 28.49 -35.99 28.82
N SER A 66 28.78 -35.49 27.61
CA SER A 66 29.99 -35.87 26.90
C SER A 66 31.25 -35.45 27.62
N ASP A 67 31.32 -34.19 28.06
CA ASP A 67 32.44 -33.65 28.85
C ASP A 67 32.61 -34.41 30.16
N LEU A 68 31.52 -34.58 30.93
CA LEU A 68 31.54 -35.29 32.21
C LEU A 68 32.03 -36.74 32.07
N SER A 69 31.63 -37.45 31.02
CA SER A 69 32.11 -38.83 30.82
C SER A 69 33.57 -38.87 30.39
N GLY A 70 34.06 -37.83 29.70
CA GLY A 70 35.49 -37.68 29.38
C GLY A 70 36.34 -37.50 30.63
N ASP A 71 35.91 -36.65 31.56
CA ASP A 71 36.59 -36.48 32.84
C ASP A 71 36.51 -37.73 33.71
N LEU A 72 35.36 -38.40 33.74
CA LEU A 72 35.22 -39.67 34.47
C LEU A 72 36.13 -40.76 33.88
N LYS A 73 36.25 -40.82 32.55
CA LYS A 73 37.19 -41.71 31.88
C LYS A 73 38.62 -41.40 32.31
N THR A 74 39.01 -40.12 32.32
CA THR A 74 40.33 -39.67 32.80
C THR A 74 40.56 -40.07 34.26
N ALA A 75 39.55 -39.93 35.12
CA ALA A 75 39.63 -40.34 36.52
C ALA A 75 39.79 -41.87 36.67
N MET A 76 39.11 -42.66 35.84
CA MET A 76 39.28 -44.12 35.83
C MET A 76 40.67 -44.56 35.37
N GLU A 77 41.24 -43.89 34.35
CA GLU A 77 42.55 -44.22 33.79
C GLU A 77 43.70 -43.82 34.72
N THR A 78 43.61 -42.61 35.28
CA THR A 78 44.67 -42.06 36.14
C THR A 78 44.59 -42.53 37.58
N ARG A 79 43.38 -42.92 38.03
CA ARG A 79 43.05 -43.19 39.45
C ARG A 79 43.50 -42.05 40.39
N SER A 80 43.56 -40.83 39.87
CA SER A 80 43.99 -39.65 40.62
C SER A 80 42.82 -39.02 41.36
N THR A 81 43.05 -38.66 42.62
CA THR A 81 42.11 -37.90 43.45
C THR A 81 41.77 -36.54 42.83
N ASP A 82 42.72 -35.92 42.12
CA ASP A 82 42.51 -34.62 41.48
C ASP A 82 41.58 -34.72 40.27
N ALA A 83 41.68 -35.83 39.51
CA ALA A 83 40.79 -36.09 38.39
C ALA A 83 39.35 -36.35 38.88
N ILE A 84 39.19 -37.09 39.98
CA ILE A 84 37.90 -37.31 40.64
C ILE A 84 37.31 -35.98 41.16
N ALA A 85 38.12 -35.15 41.81
CA ALA A 85 37.69 -33.84 42.30
C ALA A 85 37.25 -32.92 41.14
N THR A 86 37.97 -32.98 40.01
CA THR A 86 37.62 -32.22 38.80
C THR A 86 36.27 -32.66 38.23
N TYR A 87 36.04 -33.97 38.11
CA TYR A 87 34.75 -34.52 37.69
C TYR A 87 33.62 -34.07 38.62
N ASN A 88 33.77 -34.23 39.94
CA ASN A 88 32.72 -33.87 40.91
C ASN A 88 32.37 -32.38 40.86
N ARG A 89 33.39 -31.51 40.71
CA ARG A 89 33.19 -30.07 40.58
C ARG A 89 32.39 -29.74 39.32
N LYS A 90 32.78 -30.29 38.16
CA LYS A 90 32.04 -30.07 36.91
C LYS A 90 30.62 -30.65 36.97
N LEU A 91 30.44 -31.83 37.55
CA LEU A 91 29.12 -32.44 37.74
C LEU A 91 28.22 -31.50 38.55
N SER A 92 28.73 -30.94 39.64
CA SER A 92 28.00 -30.00 40.49
C SER A 92 27.64 -28.70 39.77
N GLN A 93 28.46 -28.26 38.81
CA GLN A 93 28.22 -27.06 38.00
C GLN A 93 27.22 -27.30 36.87
N LEU A 94 27.30 -28.45 36.20
CA LEU A 94 26.51 -28.74 34.99
C LEU A 94 25.15 -29.39 35.30
N ASP A 95 25.03 -30.16 36.39
CA ASP A 95 23.80 -30.89 36.74
C ASP A 95 22.56 -29.99 36.82
N PRO A 96 22.60 -28.77 37.44
CA PRO A 96 21.44 -27.89 37.46
C PRO A 96 20.97 -27.47 36.05
N ALA A 97 21.91 -27.16 35.14
CA ALA A 97 21.60 -26.78 33.77
C ALA A 97 21.03 -27.97 32.97
N ILE A 98 21.60 -29.17 33.16
CA ILE A 98 21.08 -30.40 32.56
C ILE A 98 19.63 -30.65 33.01
N GLN A 99 19.32 -30.49 34.30
CA GLN A 99 17.96 -30.68 34.83
C GLN A 99 16.96 -29.63 34.30
N ALA A 100 17.41 -28.37 34.17
CA ALA A 100 16.61 -27.32 33.55
C ALA A 100 16.27 -27.67 32.09
N ASN A 101 17.26 -28.16 31.34
CA ASN A 101 17.08 -28.59 29.95
C ASN A 101 16.15 -29.81 29.82
N PHE A 102 16.18 -30.77 30.74
CA PHE A 102 15.17 -31.84 30.76
C PHE A 102 13.77 -31.31 30.97
N SER A 103 13.59 -30.36 31.90
CA SER A 103 12.29 -29.75 32.18
C SER A 103 11.78 -28.95 30.97
N LEU A 104 12.70 -28.34 30.22
CA LEU A 104 12.40 -27.63 28.98
C LEU A 104 11.94 -28.59 27.88
N ILE A 105 12.64 -29.73 27.72
CA ILE A 105 12.23 -30.78 26.79
C ILE A 105 10.86 -31.35 27.19
N GLU A 106 10.62 -31.64 28.48
CA GLU A 106 9.34 -32.14 29.00
C GLU A 106 8.17 -31.18 28.70
N SER A 107 8.40 -29.86 28.74
CA SER A 107 7.34 -28.85 28.55
C SER A 107 7.13 -28.41 27.10
N GLN A 108 8.18 -28.44 26.27
CA GLN A 108 8.16 -27.86 24.92
C GLN A 108 8.22 -28.89 23.79
N TYR A 109 8.50 -30.16 24.09
CA TYR A 109 8.57 -31.20 23.08
C TYR A 109 7.18 -31.54 22.54
N LEU A 110 7.02 -31.41 21.21
CA LEU A 110 5.75 -31.65 20.51
C LEU A 110 5.60 -33.09 19.97
N GLY A 111 6.58 -33.96 20.21
CA GLY A 111 6.61 -35.32 19.66
C GLY A 111 6.03 -36.36 20.63
N ASP A 112 6.60 -37.58 20.58
CA ASP A 112 6.22 -38.67 21.48
C ASP A 112 6.54 -38.32 22.95
N GLN A 113 5.49 -38.06 23.72
CA GLN A 113 5.60 -37.68 25.14
C GLN A 113 6.21 -38.78 26.03
N THR A 114 6.42 -40.00 25.51
CA THR A 114 7.15 -41.04 26.24
C THR A 114 8.66 -40.85 26.23
N LEU A 115 9.22 -40.06 25.31
CA LEU A 115 10.67 -39.88 25.18
C LEU A 115 11.30 -39.00 26.27
N PRO A 116 10.77 -37.80 26.62
CA PRO A 116 11.42 -36.95 27.63
C PRO A 116 11.64 -37.64 28.99
N PRO A 117 10.66 -38.39 29.56
CA PRO A 117 10.88 -39.13 30.79
C PRO A 117 11.95 -40.21 30.66
N LYS A 118 12.03 -40.90 29.52
CA LYS A 118 13.04 -41.93 29.26
C LYS A 118 14.45 -41.35 29.22
N VAL A 119 14.65 -40.22 28.54
CA VAL A 119 15.95 -39.53 28.52
C VAL A 119 16.40 -39.18 29.94
N LYS A 120 15.51 -38.57 30.72
CA LYS A 120 15.81 -38.16 32.10
C LYS A 120 16.09 -39.35 33.00
N ALA A 121 15.33 -40.44 32.86
CA ALA A 121 15.58 -41.68 33.59
C ALA A 121 16.97 -42.25 33.27
N SER A 122 17.34 -42.34 31.99
CA SER A 122 18.66 -42.81 31.57
C SER A 122 19.81 -41.90 32.06
N TYR A 123 19.60 -40.59 32.15
CA TYR A 123 20.55 -39.68 32.80
C TYR A 123 20.74 -39.97 34.29
N LEU A 124 19.64 -40.19 35.02
CA LEU A 124 19.68 -40.50 36.45
C LEU A 124 20.37 -41.84 36.71
N GLU A 125 20.12 -42.85 35.88
CA GLU A 125 20.83 -44.14 35.91
C GLU A 125 22.32 -43.95 35.65
N TRP A 126 22.70 -43.24 34.58
CA TRP A 126 24.09 -42.90 34.27
C TRP A 126 24.79 -42.20 35.44
N LYS A 127 24.15 -41.17 36.02
CA LYS A 127 24.66 -40.44 37.19
C LYS A 127 24.81 -41.36 38.40
N GLY A 128 23.86 -42.26 38.63
CA GLY A 128 23.89 -43.24 39.72
C GLY A 128 25.05 -44.23 39.59
N TYR A 129 25.30 -44.77 38.40
CA TYR A 129 26.46 -45.62 38.15
C TYR A 129 27.77 -44.86 38.29
N ASN A 130 27.84 -43.60 37.85
CA ASN A 130 29.03 -42.77 38.01
C ASN A 130 29.34 -42.44 39.47
N ALA A 131 28.33 -42.21 40.31
CA ALA A 131 28.54 -42.02 41.74
C ALA A 131 29.20 -43.25 42.38
N LYS A 132 28.73 -44.46 42.03
CA LYS A 132 29.34 -45.73 42.47
C LYS A 132 30.76 -45.90 41.96
N LEU A 133 31.05 -45.46 40.73
CA LEU A 133 32.40 -45.47 40.17
C LEU A 133 33.33 -44.53 40.93
N VAL A 134 32.91 -43.30 41.18
CA VAL A 134 33.69 -42.31 41.93
C VAL A 134 33.99 -42.81 43.35
N GLU A 135 33.00 -43.41 44.01
CA GLU A 135 33.17 -44.02 45.33
C GLU A 135 34.20 -45.17 45.28
N ALA A 136 34.06 -46.08 44.32
CA ALA A 136 34.96 -47.22 44.15
C ALA A 136 36.40 -46.78 43.82
N LEU A 137 36.58 -45.72 43.02
CA LEU A 137 37.88 -45.15 42.67
C LEU A 137 38.54 -44.41 43.83
N SER A 138 37.77 -43.88 44.78
CA SER A 138 38.28 -43.14 45.95
C SER A 138 38.64 -44.06 47.12
N GLY A 139 38.24 -45.34 47.08
CA GLY A 139 38.49 -46.34 48.11
C GLY A 139 39.20 -47.59 47.60
N ALA A 140 39.05 -48.70 48.31
CA ALA A 140 39.58 -50.01 47.91
C ALA A 140 38.58 -50.80 47.04
N GLY A 141 37.92 -50.12 46.08
CA GLY A 141 36.92 -50.75 45.22
C GLY A 141 37.51 -51.89 44.39
N ASP A 142 36.84 -53.04 44.39
CA ASP A 142 37.26 -54.20 43.59
C ASP A 142 37.08 -53.95 42.07
N VAL A 143 37.97 -54.54 41.27
CA VAL A 143 38.06 -54.33 39.82
C VAL A 143 36.77 -54.77 39.11
N ASP A 144 36.12 -55.83 39.57
CA ASP A 144 34.90 -56.33 38.93
C ASP A 144 33.72 -55.36 39.11
N SER A 145 33.62 -54.73 40.28
CA SER A 145 32.63 -53.68 40.56
C SER A 145 32.85 -52.44 39.68
N ILE A 146 34.11 -51.99 39.52
CA ILE A 146 34.45 -50.87 38.65
C ILE A 146 34.09 -51.18 37.20
N LYS A 147 34.43 -52.37 36.72
CA LYS A 147 34.13 -52.80 35.35
C LYS A 147 32.61 -52.85 35.09
N GLY A 148 31.85 -53.47 35.99
CA GLY A 148 30.40 -53.59 35.88
C GLY A 148 29.70 -52.23 35.90
N ASN A 149 30.05 -51.36 36.86
CA ASN A 149 29.47 -50.02 36.94
C ASN A 149 29.86 -49.13 35.74
N SER A 150 31.09 -49.27 35.23
CA SER A 150 31.55 -48.58 34.02
C SER A 150 30.70 -48.99 32.83
N GLN A 151 30.54 -50.31 32.59
CA GLN A 151 29.71 -50.82 31.51
C GLN A 151 28.27 -50.30 31.59
N ASN A 152 27.63 -50.38 32.75
CA ASN A 152 26.26 -49.90 32.93
C ASN A 152 26.13 -48.38 32.76
N SER A 153 27.14 -47.61 33.17
CA SER A 153 27.22 -46.17 32.91
C SER A 153 27.23 -45.90 31.40
N TRP A 154 28.13 -46.54 30.64
CA TRP A 154 28.19 -46.36 29.18
C TRP A 154 26.89 -46.77 28.49
N GLN A 155 26.25 -47.86 28.91
CA GLN A 155 24.96 -48.29 28.38
C GLN A 155 23.84 -47.27 28.66
N SER A 156 23.77 -46.74 29.89
CA SER A 156 22.78 -45.72 30.26
C SER A 156 22.98 -44.43 29.45
N ARG A 157 24.24 -44.03 29.23
CA ARG A 157 24.59 -42.89 28.37
C ARG A 157 24.19 -43.13 26.92
N ASP A 158 24.48 -44.31 26.38
CA ASP A 158 24.18 -44.64 24.98
C ASP A 158 22.67 -44.64 24.71
N LEU A 159 21.90 -45.19 25.65
CA LEU A 159 20.45 -45.15 25.63
C LEU A 159 19.91 -43.71 25.71
N MET A 160 20.44 -42.90 26.63
CA MET A 160 20.12 -41.47 26.73
C MET A 160 20.42 -40.75 25.41
N ASN A 161 21.59 -40.95 24.81
CA ASN A 161 21.99 -40.35 23.54
C ASN A 161 21.09 -40.77 22.39
N SER A 162 20.64 -42.03 22.38
CA SER A 162 19.70 -42.54 21.38
C SER A 162 18.36 -41.80 21.46
N TYR A 163 17.80 -41.65 22.67
CA TYR A 163 16.56 -40.90 22.87
C TYR A 163 16.73 -39.40 22.56
N LEU A 164 17.84 -38.79 22.97
CA LEU A 164 18.16 -37.40 22.63
C LEU A 164 18.23 -37.22 21.11
N THR A 165 18.84 -38.17 20.39
CA THR A 165 18.92 -38.14 18.93
C THR A 165 17.55 -38.20 18.29
N GLU A 166 16.66 -39.06 18.78
CA GLU A 166 15.28 -39.16 18.30
C GLU A 166 14.49 -37.86 18.52
N ILE A 167 14.57 -37.28 19.73
CA ILE A 167 13.97 -35.97 20.05
C ILE A 167 14.52 -34.89 19.12
N ASN A 168 15.83 -34.86 18.90
CA ASN A 168 16.50 -33.89 18.05
C ASN A 168 16.07 -34.02 16.59
N LEU A 169 16.03 -35.23 16.05
CA LEU A 169 15.56 -35.50 14.68
C LEU A 169 14.12 -35.03 14.49
N PHE A 170 13.25 -35.29 15.47
CA PHE A 170 11.88 -34.77 15.45
C PHE A 170 11.85 -33.24 15.50
N ALA A 171 12.61 -32.61 16.40
CA ALA A 171 12.70 -31.16 16.51
C ALA A 171 13.16 -30.51 15.20
N TYR A 172 14.23 -31.03 14.58
CA TYR A 172 14.69 -30.59 13.27
C TYR A 172 13.64 -30.78 12.16
N SER A 173 12.96 -31.93 12.13
CA SER A 173 11.86 -32.18 11.19
C SER A 173 10.74 -31.15 11.36
N LYS A 174 10.34 -30.85 12.61
CA LYS A 174 9.32 -29.85 12.91
C LYS A 174 9.73 -28.43 12.54
N THR A 175 10.98 -28.05 12.74
CA THR A 175 11.51 -26.77 12.23
C THR A 175 11.32 -26.67 10.72
N ASN A 176 11.63 -27.73 9.98
CA ASN A 176 11.45 -27.76 8.52
C ASN A 176 9.98 -27.68 8.11
N ASP A 177 9.08 -28.37 8.81
CA ASP A 177 7.63 -28.28 8.57
C ASP A 177 7.11 -26.84 8.78
N PHE A 178 7.56 -26.18 9.85
CA PHE A 178 7.16 -24.80 10.12
C PHE A 178 7.75 -23.82 9.10
N ILE A 179 9.00 -24.00 8.67
CA ILE A 179 9.60 -23.21 7.59
C ILE A 179 8.82 -23.39 6.28
N LYS A 180 8.42 -24.63 5.93
CA LYS A 180 7.57 -24.88 4.76
C LYS A 180 6.21 -24.18 4.89
N GLY A 181 5.60 -24.21 6.08
CA GLY A 181 4.38 -23.46 6.39
C GLY A 181 4.54 -21.95 6.16
N LEU A 182 5.65 -21.36 6.62
CA LEU A 182 5.99 -19.96 6.37
C LEU A 182 6.14 -19.64 4.88
N GLN A 183 6.77 -20.52 4.10
CA GLN A 183 6.89 -20.35 2.65
C GLN A 183 5.54 -20.41 1.94
N GLY A 184 4.64 -21.29 2.38
CA GLY A 184 3.27 -21.37 1.87
C GLY A 184 2.48 -20.09 2.12
N GLU A 185 2.49 -19.59 3.37
CA GLU A 185 1.87 -18.31 3.74
C GLU A 185 2.50 -17.13 2.99
N ARG A 186 3.84 -17.11 2.83
CA ARG A 186 4.53 -16.08 2.04
C ARG A 186 4.09 -16.10 0.57
N ARG A 187 3.98 -17.28 -0.06
CA ARG A 187 3.50 -17.39 -1.45
C ARG A 187 2.08 -16.85 -1.59
N GLY A 188 1.18 -17.24 -0.68
CA GLY A 188 -0.19 -16.71 -0.64
C GLY A 188 -0.21 -15.19 -0.52
N ALA A 189 0.55 -14.63 0.43
CA ALA A 189 0.68 -13.19 0.62
C ALA A 189 1.22 -12.49 -0.64
N THR A 190 2.27 -13.03 -1.28
CA THR A 190 2.82 -12.44 -2.52
C THR A 190 1.82 -12.44 -3.68
N SER A 191 1.05 -13.53 -3.85
CA SER A 191 0.04 -13.61 -4.90
C SER A 191 -1.08 -12.59 -4.68
N TRP A 192 -1.54 -12.42 -3.44
CA TRP A 192 -2.50 -11.36 -3.09
C TRP A 192 -1.92 -9.97 -3.37
N THR A 193 -0.69 -9.68 -2.94
CA THR A 193 -0.04 -8.40 -3.21
C THR A 193 0.06 -8.10 -4.71
N ILE A 194 0.45 -9.08 -5.53
CA ILE A 194 0.50 -8.93 -6.99
C ILE A 194 -0.90 -8.64 -7.55
N LEU A 195 -1.92 -9.40 -7.14
CA LEU A 195 -3.30 -9.18 -7.56
C LEU A 195 -3.76 -7.76 -7.21
N PHE A 196 -3.45 -7.28 -6.00
CA PHE A 196 -3.78 -5.92 -5.58
C PHE A 196 -3.07 -4.85 -6.39
N ILE A 197 -1.79 -5.02 -6.70
CA ILE A 197 -1.05 -4.10 -7.58
C ILE A 197 -1.71 -4.05 -8.96
N LEU A 198 -2.09 -5.20 -9.52
CA LEU A 198 -2.76 -5.27 -10.82
C LEU A 198 -4.15 -4.59 -10.78
N VAL A 199 -4.94 -4.84 -9.73
CA VAL A 199 -6.26 -4.19 -9.56
C VAL A 199 -6.11 -2.69 -9.39
N ALA A 200 -5.15 -2.24 -8.57
CA ALA A 200 -4.87 -0.81 -8.37
C ALA A 200 -4.41 -0.15 -9.67
N ALA A 201 -3.54 -0.79 -10.45
CA ALA A 201 -3.10 -0.29 -11.76
C ALA A 201 -4.27 -0.21 -12.76
N ALA A 202 -5.10 -1.25 -12.83
CA ALA A 202 -6.28 -1.27 -13.69
C ALA A 202 -7.29 -0.17 -13.30
N LEU A 203 -7.51 0.04 -12.00
CA LEU A 203 -8.36 1.12 -11.49
C LEU A 203 -7.78 2.49 -11.82
N ALA A 204 -6.46 2.70 -11.65
CA ALA A 204 -5.80 3.95 -11.97
C ALA A 204 -5.92 4.29 -13.47
N ILE A 205 -5.70 3.30 -14.35
CA ILE A 205 -5.88 3.45 -15.80
C ILE A 205 -7.34 3.76 -16.12
N GLY A 206 -8.28 2.99 -15.56
CA GLY A 206 -9.71 3.20 -15.75
C GLY A 206 -10.16 4.60 -15.31
N LEU A 207 -9.67 5.08 -14.17
CA LEU A 207 -9.95 6.40 -13.65
C LEU A 207 -9.36 7.51 -14.54
N SER A 208 -8.11 7.34 -14.99
CA SER A 208 -7.46 8.29 -15.91
C SER A 208 -8.26 8.43 -17.21
N VAL A 209 -8.71 7.31 -17.79
CA VAL A 209 -9.56 7.31 -18.99
C VAL A 209 -10.92 7.93 -18.70
N LEU A 210 -11.53 7.63 -17.56
CA LEU A 210 -12.82 8.17 -17.16
C LEU A 210 -12.74 9.70 -17.04
N VAL A 211 -11.82 10.23 -16.22
CA VAL A 211 -11.61 11.68 -16.04
C VAL A 211 -11.28 12.35 -17.36
N GLY A 212 -10.43 11.73 -18.19
CA GLY A 212 -10.11 12.22 -19.51
C GLY A 212 -11.36 12.42 -20.38
N ARG A 213 -12.26 11.42 -20.41
CA ARG A 213 -13.47 11.43 -21.24
C ARG A 213 -14.64 12.22 -20.64
N THR A 214 -14.77 12.28 -19.32
CA THR A 214 -15.92 12.93 -18.66
C THR A 214 -15.64 14.38 -18.30
N VAL A 215 -14.38 14.75 -18.06
CA VAL A 215 -14.00 16.09 -17.59
C VAL A 215 -13.09 16.78 -18.60
N ALA A 216 -11.92 16.21 -18.89
CA ALA A 216 -10.88 16.93 -19.64
C ALA A 216 -11.29 17.26 -21.08
N ILE A 217 -11.86 16.31 -21.82
CA ILE A 217 -12.28 16.52 -23.21
C ILE A 217 -13.40 17.57 -23.31
N PRO A 218 -14.54 17.47 -22.58
CA PRO A 218 -15.60 18.48 -22.64
C PRO A 218 -15.13 19.90 -22.30
N ILE A 219 -14.29 20.05 -21.27
CA ILE A 219 -13.75 21.35 -20.88
C ILE A 219 -12.87 21.94 -22.00
N ARG A 220 -12.01 21.13 -22.63
CA ARG A 220 -11.18 21.59 -23.76
C ARG A 220 -12.01 22.02 -24.96
N LEU A 221 -13.10 21.30 -25.26
CA LEU A 221 -14.03 21.66 -26.33
C LEU A 221 -14.72 22.98 -26.04
N LEU A 222 -15.27 23.14 -24.83
CA LEU A 222 -15.91 24.38 -24.40
C LEU A 222 -14.94 25.56 -24.41
N GLN A 223 -13.71 25.36 -23.94
CA GLN A 223 -12.66 26.39 -24.00
C GLN A 223 -12.39 26.83 -25.45
N GLY A 224 -12.39 25.89 -26.40
CA GLY A 224 -12.23 26.19 -27.83
C GLY A 224 -13.39 27.02 -28.40
N VAL A 225 -14.63 26.64 -28.09
CA VAL A 225 -15.84 27.39 -28.51
C VAL A 225 -15.85 28.79 -27.93
N MET A 226 -15.59 28.92 -26.62
CA MET A 226 -15.57 30.22 -25.94
C MET A 226 -14.48 31.15 -26.48
N ARG A 227 -13.31 30.62 -26.87
CA ARG A 227 -12.26 31.42 -27.51
C ARG A 227 -12.70 31.97 -28.87
N LYS A 228 -13.24 31.10 -29.74
CA LYS A 228 -13.76 31.54 -31.05
C LYS A 228 -14.85 32.59 -30.91
N LEU A 229 -15.77 32.39 -29.98
CA LEU A 229 -16.84 33.34 -29.71
C LEU A 229 -16.30 34.68 -29.17
N ALA A 230 -15.27 34.64 -28.33
CA ALA A 230 -14.59 35.85 -27.84
C ALA A 230 -13.84 36.59 -28.96
N ASP A 231 -13.32 35.86 -29.96
CA ASP A 231 -12.67 36.42 -31.15
C ASP A 231 -13.69 36.95 -32.18
N GLY A 232 -15.00 36.84 -31.91
CA GLY A 232 -16.07 37.35 -32.75
C GLY A 232 -16.59 36.39 -33.82
N ASP A 233 -16.14 35.13 -33.82
CA ASP A 233 -16.63 34.08 -34.71
C ASP A 233 -17.99 33.56 -34.19
N LEU A 234 -19.08 34.09 -34.76
CA LEU A 234 -20.45 33.71 -34.43
C LEU A 234 -20.92 32.46 -35.18
N ASP A 235 -20.18 31.97 -36.18
CA ASP A 235 -20.57 30.79 -36.96
C ASP A 235 -20.19 29.47 -36.25
N VAL A 236 -19.57 29.55 -35.06
CA VAL A 236 -19.18 28.37 -34.29
C VAL A 236 -20.39 27.53 -33.89
N GLU A 237 -20.37 26.24 -34.25
CA GLU A 237 -21.37 25.27 -33.83
C GLU A 237 -21.05 24.72 -32.45
N LEU A 238 -22.08 24.65 -31.59
CA LEU A 238 -21.99 24.03 -30.28
C LEU A 238 -22.16 22.51 -30.41
N PRO A 239 -21.18 21.70 -29.99
CA PRO A 239 -21.31 20.25 -30.08
C PRO A 239 -22.49 19.74 -29.24
N ASN A 240 -23.49 19.12 -29.89
CA ASN A 240 -24.65 18.49 -29.24
C ASN A 240 -24.29 17.44 -28.17
N VAL A 241 -23.06 16.92 -28.21
CA VAL A 241 -22.54 15.93 -27.24
C VAL A 241 -22.40 16.52 -25.82
N LEU A 242 -22.40 17.86 -25.69
CA LEU A 242 -22.29 18.54 -24.41
C LEU A 242 -23.65 18.67 -23.70
N SER A 243 -24.76 18.74 -24.46
CA SER A 243 -26.11 19.03 -23.97
C SER A 243 -26.64 18.02 -22.94
N ASP A 244 -26.31 16.74 -23.14
CA ASP A 244 -26.82 15.62 -22.32
C ASP A 244 -25.97 15.34 -21.07
N ARG A 245 -24.97 16.17 -20.77
CA ARG A 245 -24.06 15.99 -19.62
C ARG A 245 -24.31 17.08 -18.59
N PHE A 246 -24.40 16.72 -17.30
CA PHE A 246 -24.85 17.65 -16.26
C PHE A 246 -24.11 19.01 -16.24
N GLU A 247 -22.82 19.06 -15.85
CA GLU A 247 -22.11 20.35 -15.84
C GLU A 247 -21.73 20.83 -17.26
N ALA A 248 -21.29 19.93 -18.14
CA ALA A 248 -20.87 20.32 -19.50
C ALA A 248 -22.03 20.87 -20.35
N GLY A 249 -23.25 20.41 -20.11
CA GLY A 249 -24.48 20.87 -20.74
C GLY A 249 -24.94 22.20 -20.18
N ALA A 250 -24.81 22.43 -18.87
CA ALA A 250 -24.99 23.75 -18.29
C ALA A 250 -24.03 24.78 -18.91
N PHE A 251 -22.76 24.41 -19.10
CA PHE A 251 -21.78 25.27 -19.80
C PHE A 251 -22.11 25.44 -21.28
N ALA A 252 -22.52 24.40 -21.99
CA ALA A 252 -22.92 24.51 -23.40
C ALA A 252 -24.15 25.40 -23.58
N LYS A 253 -25.12 25.32 -22.66
CA LYS A 253 -26.29 26.19 -22.64
C LYS A 253 -25.89 27.65 -22.41
N ALA A 254 -25.02 27.92 -21.44
CA ALA A 254 -24.50 29.27 -21.20
C ALA A 254 -23.74 29.81 -22.42
N ALA A 255 -22.96 28.97 -23.11
CA ALA A 255 -22.28 29.35 -24.35
C ALA A 255 -23.27 29.62 -25.50
N ALA A 256 -24.38 28.85 -25.59
CA ALA A 256 -25.46 29.09 -26.55
C ALA A 256 -26.15 30.43 -26.30
N GLU A 257 -26.48 30.73 -25.04
CA GLU A 257 -27.07 32.01 -24.63
C GLU A 257 -26.11 33.18 -24.92
N MET A 258 -24.81 33.01 -24.67
CA MET A 258 -23.80 34.02 -25.01
C MET A 258 -23.71 34.26 -26.52
N LYS A 259 -23.76 33.20 -27.34
CA LYS A 259 -23.78 33.31 -28.80
C LYS A 259 -25.02 34.08 -29.29
N ALA A 260 -26.20 33.71 -28.80
CA ALA A 260 -27.45 34.38 -29.16
C ALA A 260 -27.42 35.88 -28.80
N ASN A 261 -26.93 36.22 -27.61
CA ASN A 261 -26.77 37.62 -27.18
C ASN A 261 -25.77 38.39 -28.07
N ALA A 262 -24.69 37.73 -28.51
CA ALA A 262 -23.71 38.35 -29.39
C ALA A 262 -24.27 38.60 -30.80
N GLU A 263 -25.04 37.65 -31.35
CA GLU A 263 -25.76 37.80 -32.62
C GLU A 263 -26.78 38.95 -32.57
N GLU A 264 -27.59 39.00 -31.51
CA GLU A 264 -28.57 40.08 -31.31
C GLU A 264 -27.88 41.45 -31.24
N LYS A 265 -26.81 41.55 -30.44
CA LYS A 265 -26.02 42.78 -30.33
C LYS A 265 -25.44 43.19 -31.69
N ASN A 266 -24.93 42.26 -32.48
CA ASN A 266 -24.41 42.56 -33.81
C ASN A 266 -25.53 43.06 -34.75
N ALA A 267 -26.70 42.44 -34.73
CA ALA A 267 -27.85 42.89 -35.50
C ALA A 267 -28.31 44.30 -35.10
N LEU A 268 -28.30 44.62 -33.80
CA LEU A 268 -28.58 45.98 -33.30
C LEU A 268 -27.55 47.00 -33.78
N LEU A 269 -26.26 46.67 -33.77
CA LEU A 269 -25.19 47.53 -34.28
C LEU A 269 -25.37 47.84 -35.77
N VAL A 270 -25.68 46.82 -36.59
CA VAL A 270 -25.94 47.02 -38.03
C VAL A 270 -27.15 47.93 -38.24
N ARG A 271 -28.25 47.73 -37.48
CA ARG A 271 -29.43 48.60 -37.56
C ARG A 271 -29.12 50.04 -37.14
N ALA A 272 -28.34 50.22 -36.07
CA ALA A 272 -27.92 51.52 -35.59
C ALA A 272 -27.05 52.25 -36.62
N ASP A 273 -26.12 51.55 -37.26
CA ASP A 273 -25.28 52.12 -38.33
C ASP A 273 -26.12 52.53 -39.55
N GLN A 274 -27.07 51.69 -39.99
CA GLN A 274 -28.01 52.05 -41.06
C GLN A 274 -28.89 53.25 -40.69
N ALA A 275 -29.33 53.36 -39.43
CA ALA A 275 -30.07 54.52 -38.95
C ALA A 275 -29.21 55.79 -38.96
N ARG A 276 -27.94 55.68 -38.52
CA ARG A 276 -26.96 56.78 -38.56
C ARG A 276 -26.74 57.26 -39.99
N ILE A 277 -26.49 56.35 -40.94
CA ILE A 277 -26.29 56.68 -42.36
C ILE A 277 -27.53 57.38 -42.94
N ARG A 278 -28.74 56.92 -42.59
CA ARG A 278 -29.99 57.56 -43.03
C ARG A 278 -30.14 58.97 -42.45
N ALA A 279 -29.86 59.16 -41.16
CA ALA A 279 -29.89 60.46 -40.52
C ALA A 279 -28.88 61.43 -41.14
N GLU A 280 -27.68 60.95 -41.44
CA GLU A 280 -26.63 61.75 -42.07
C GLU A 280 -27.01 62.17 -43.49
N LYS A 281 -27.57 61.27 -44.30
CA LYS A 281 -28.12 61.61 -45.62
C LYS A 281 -29.25 62.63 -45.55
N ALA A 282 -30.16 62.48 -44.59
CA ALA A 282 -31.25 63.43 -44.38
C ALA A 282 -30.71 64.82 -43.97
N ASN A 283 -29.70 64.85 -43.09
CA ASN A 283 -29.06 66.09 -42.66
C ASN A 283 -28.34 66.78 -43.83
N GLN A 284 -27.62 66.03 -44.67
CA GLN A 284 -27.01 66.57 -45.88
C GLN A 284 -28.05 67.12 -46.85
N ALA A 285 -29.18 66.42 -47.07
CA ALA A 285 -30.26 66.91 -47.92
C ALA A 285 -30.88 68.20 -47.37
N LYS A 286 -31.10 68.28 -46.05
CA LYS A 286 -31.55 69.51 -45.37
C LYS A 286 -30.57 70.66 -45.57
N SER A 287 -29.27 70.43 -45.37
CA SER A 287 -28.24 71.45 -45.59
C SER A 287 -28.20 71.94 -47.03
N ARG A 288 -28.29 71.04 -48.02
CA ARG A 288 -28.38 71.41 -49.44
C ARG A 288 -29.63 72.23 -49.74
N PHE A 289 -30.79 71.82 -49.23
CA PHE A 289 -32.04 72.56 -49.40
C PHE A 289 -31.95 73.97 -48.81
N LEU A 290 -31.43 74.12 -47.59
CA LEU A 290 -31.26 75.43 -46.96
C LEU A 290 -30.28 76.32 -47.74
N ALA A 291 -29.18 75.77 -48.25
CA ALA A 291 -28.23 76.50 -49.09
C ALA A 291 -28.88 76.95 -50.42
N MET A 292 -29.64 76.08 -51.07
CA MET A 292 -30.39 76.39 -52.29
C MET A 292 -31.44 77.47 -52.05
N MET A 293 -32.27 77.31 -51.01
CA MET A 293 -33.27 78.33 -50.65
C MET A 293 -32.63 79.68 -50.31
N SER A 294 -31.47 79.70 -49.63
CA SER A 294 -30.73 80.93 -49.38
C SER A 294 -30.27 81.61 -50.67
N HIS A 295 -29.80 80.83 -51.65
CA HIS A 295 -29.41 81.33 -52.97
C HIS A 295 -30.61 81.87 -53.75
N GLU A 296 -31.72 81.14 -53.75
CA GLU A 296 -32.97 81.51 -54.44
C GLU A 296 -33.65 82.71 -53.80
N LEU A 297 -33.53 82.93 -52.49
CA LEU A 297 -34.08 84.10 -51.79
C LEU A 297 -33.20 85.35 -51.95
N ARG A 298 -31.87 85.18 -52.06
CA ARG A 298 -30.95 86.30 -52.28
C ARG A 298 -31.19 86.99 -53.63
N THR A 299 -31.57 86.24 -54.67
CA THR A 299 -31.85 86.78 -56.01
C THR A 299 -33.00 87.81 -56.04
N PRO A 300 -34.24 87.50 -55.59
CA PRO A 300 -35.31 88.48 -55.52
C PRO A 300 -35.05 89.55 -54.46
N MET A 301 -34.40 89.22 -53.33
CA MET A 301 -34.09 90.21 -52.30
C MET A 301 -33.09 91.25 -52.81
N ASN A 302 -32.10 90.85 -53.62
CA ASN A 302 -31.20 91.77 -54.32
C ASN A 302 -31.94 92.59 -55.39
N ALA A 303 -32.91 91.99 -56.09
CA ALA A 303 -33.74 92.73 -57.05
C ALA A 303 -34.60 93.80 -56.36
N ILE A 304 -35.23 93.48 -55.23
CA ILE A 304 -36.03 94.42 -54.43
C ILE A 304 -35.15 95.49 -53.79
N LEU A 305 -33.99 95.12 -53.23
CA LEU A 305 -33.00 96.10 -52.71
C LEU A 305 -32.50 97.02 -53.82
N GLY A 306 -32.24 96.50 -55.02
CA GLY A 306 -31.88 97.31 -56.18
C GLY A 306 -33.00 98.27 -56.59
N SER A 307 -34.25 97.82 -56.61
CA SER A 307 -35.41 98.69 -56.87
C SER A 307 -35.60 99.74 -55.77
N ALA A 308 -35.39 99.38 -54.50
CA ALA A 308 -35.44 100.31 -53.38
C ALA A 308 -34.31 101.35 -53.43
N GLN A 309 -33.09 100.95 -53.83
CA GLN A 309 -31.96 101.88 -54.03
C GLN A 309 -32.19 102.84 -55.21
N VAL A 310 -32.86 102.41 -56.28
CA VAL A 310 -33.26 103.30 -57.38
C VAL A 310 -34.31 104.31 -56.91
N LEU A 311 -35.25 103.89 -56.05
CA LEU A 311 -36.22 104.78 -55.43
C LEU A 311 -35.57 105.77 -54.44
N ASP A 312 -34.58 105.34 -53.66
CA ASP A 312 -33.84 106.17 -52.69
C ASP A 312 -32.87 107.16 -53.39
N ALA A 313 -32.32 106.78 -54.55
CA ALA A 313 -31.51 107.66 -55.40
C ALA A 313 -32.34 108.63 -56.27
N MET A 314 -33.66 108.56 -56.19
CA MET A 314 -34.61 109.47 -56.86
C MET A 314 -35.13 110.59 -55.94
N GLU A 315 -34.62 110.67 -54.71
CA GLU A 315 -34.77 111.82 -53.79
C GLU A 315 -33.56 112.76 -53.88
#